data_AF-A0A5M9ZPH4-F1
#
_entry.id   AF-A0A5M9ZPH4-F1
#
_cell.length_a   1.000
_cell.length_b   1.000
_cell.length_c   1.000
_cell.angle_alpha   90.00
_cell.angle_beta   90.00
_cell.angle_gamma   90.00
#
_symmetry.space_group_name_H-M   'P 1'
#
loop_
_entity.id
_entity.type
_entity.pdbx_description
1 polymer ?
#
loop_
_entity_poly.entity_id
_entity_poly.type
_entity_poly.pdbx_seq_one_letter_code
_entity_poly.pdbx_strand_id
1 'polypeptide(L)'
;MSAADPDDWSFARSAVENGDDGMIGKTGISGALEGEAGTPDDMSGAVADDTVNGSAGYTLNDALGDATNGDAADVGSRSITQSVTDGTGDVGARDVEAGHNRGDAGHAGEPVPVAALSPSAVDSLWACPVCWMLENRFAGPRPGSVATAFGTLIHAVAQQGSEEGLDRLNSDPERMQSLGLDASATSVQRIDAVTARLRAIYESKRTDPNTITDTRDRYAAIRKDDAAVDMLSNIAGYFVASDGDAGAYLGRNAEAIELGRLEHVECEREFAARFNLDDILAAYNGLEGMQPVSRSILMACMGTLVGGWPEGMDEHLTIRLSGRIDRMETRILADGSESVRLIDYKTGKVPSIKQIFNDLQLVCYQLGLAFPEGRMRGAVALAAMPPIGQSELFHVGQNGAPAQSYAPEGIFQPPLFTHGTLNAEPFTPRFHYKDAGAFLDMPTPDPGNPPEGVEAGDWRRFSALAGTQTMWALTMIARVFYAGAASRSATITAHPQPTHVAFCRMKQSCPACAGQVDTIFETRQA
;
A
#
# COMPACT_ATOMS: atom_id res chain seq x y z
N MET A 1 -32.71 41.54 -25.41
CA MET A 1 -32.49 42.84 -26.09
C MET A 1 -31.20 43.43 -25.54
N SER A 2 -30.19 43.57 -26.41
CA SER A 2 -28.99 44.43 -26.33
C SER A 2 -28.21 44.46 -25.00
N ALA A 3 -27.11 43.72 -24.83
CA ALA A 3 -25.75 43.98 -25.33
C ALA A 3 -25.08 45.23 -24.71
N ALA A 4 -24.01 45.01 -23.96
CA ALA A 4 -22.90 45.95 -23.76
C ALA A 4 -21.60 45.15 -23.53
N ASP A 5 -20.61 45.50 -24.33
CA ASP A 5 -19.29 44.90 -24.55
C ASP A 5 -18.27 45.33 -23.46
N PRO A 6 -17.27 44.51 -23.08
CA PRO A 6 -16.24 44.86 -22.12
C PRO A 6 -14.91 45.18 -22.83
N ASP A 7 -14.49 46.44 -22.85
CA ASP A 7 -13.08 46.88 -22.97
C ASP A 7 -13.00 48.41 -22.97
N ASP A 8 -12.68 49.05 -21.82
CA ASP A 8 -11.91 50.31 -21.85
C ASP A 8 -11.15 50.66 -20.53
N TRP A 9 -9.86 50.32 -20.53
CA TRP A 9 -8.65 51.06 -20.12
C TRP A 9 -8.52 51.84 -18.78
N SER A 10 -7.50 51.40 -18.02
CA SER A 10 -6.39 52.16 -17.37
C SER A 10 -6.62 53.46 -16.59
N PHE A 11 -6.08 53.53 -15.35
CA PHE A 11 -5.34 54.64 -14.67
C PHE A 11 -5.19 54.17 -13.18
N ALA A 12 -4.09 54.27 -12.44
CA ALA A 12 -3.07 55.31 -12.37
C ALA A 12 -1.75 54.79 -11.73
N ARG A 13 -0.63 55.41 -12.16
CA ARG A 13 0.69 55.42 -11.50
C ARG A 13 0.91 56.83 -10.93
N SER A 14 1.55 56.93 -9.76
CA SER A 14 2.45 58.00 -9.28
C SER A 14 2.53 57.90 -7.74
N ALA A 15 3.65 58.02 -7.01
CA ALA A 15 5.10 58.14 -7.26
C ALA A 15 5.78 58.23 -5.86
N VAL A 16 7.12 58.36 -5.86
CA VAL A 16 8.07 58.71 -4.76
C VAL A 16 8.87 57.49 -4.26
N GLU A 17 10.05 57.16 -4.81
CA GLU A 17 11.42 57.76 -4.58
C GLU A 17 11.88 57.64 -3.11
N ASN A 18 13.10 57.26 -2.68
CA ASN A 18 14.44 57.04 -3.24
C ASN A 18 15.22 56.14 -2.24
N GLY A 19 16.31 55.47 -2.66
CA GLY A 19 17.31 54.94 -1.73
C GLY A 19 18.18 53.81 -2.26
N ASP A 20 19.17 54.15 -3.09
CA ASP A 20 20.36 53.34 -3.41
C ASP A 20 21.22 53.10 -2.15
N ASP A 21 21.78 51.89 -1.99
CA ASP A 21 23.23 51.69 -1.86
C ASP A 21 23.61 50.20 -1.84
N GLY A 22 24.62 49.87 -2.65
CA GLY A 22 24.97 48.52 -3.08
C GLY A 22 25.84 47.68 -2.14
N MET A 23 25.98 46.39 -2.49
CA MET A 23 26.99 45.49 -1.94
C MET A 23 27.70 44.74 -3.07
N ILE A 24 28.96 45.11 -3.25
CA ILE A 24 29.96 44.43 -4.08
C ILE A 24 30.63 43.35 -3.23
N GLY A 25 30.81 42.15 -3.80
CA GLY A 25 31.47 41.04 -3.12
C GLY A 25 32.98 41.19 -2.94
N LYS A 26 33.58 40.28 -2.17
CA LYS A 26 34.92 39.71 -2.43
C LYS A 26 35.27 38.56 -1.47
N THR A 27 35.94 37.60 -2.10
CA THR A 27 36.70 36.41 -1.67
C THR A 27 37.90 36.66 -0.75
N GLY A 28 38.36 35.61 -0.03
CA GLY A 28 39.75 35.42 0.48
C GLY A 28 39.78 34.86 1.92
N ILE A 29 39.98 33.55 2.16
CA ILE A 29 41.23 32.77 2.32
C ILE A 29 42.12 33.17 3.53
N SER A 30 42.30 32.20 4.45
CA SER A 30 43.55 31.72 5.12
C SER A 30 43.72 31.83 6.65
N GLY A 31 44.20 30.71 7.22
CA GLY A 31 45.14 30.62 8.36
C GLY A 31 44.50 30.52 9.75
N ALA A 32 44.37 29.34 10.37
CA ALA A 32 45.40 28.52 11.05
C ALA A 32 45.95 29.14 12.36
N LEU A 33 45.89 28.35 13.45
CA LEU A 33 46.72 28.27 14.69
C LEU A 33 45.82 27.71 15.82
N GLU A 34 45.90 26.42 16.18
CA GLU A 34 46.81 25.79 17.19
C GLU A 34 46.48 26.11 18.66
N GLY A 35 46.44 25.05 19.50
CA GLY A 35 46.46 25.10 20.97
C GLY A 35 45.25 24.44 21.64
N GLU A 36 45.19 23.11 21.77
CA GLU A 36 45.66 22.30 22.92
C GLU A 36 44.75 22.30 24.17
N ALA A 37 44.24 21.08 24.42
CA ALA A 37 44.17 20.34 25.69
C ALA A 37 43.40 20.88 26.90
N GLY A 38 42.45 20.06 27.38
CA GLY A 38 42.04 20.05 28.78
C GLY A 38 40.65 19.47 29.04
N THR A 39 40.53 18.14 29.14
CA THR A 39 39.53 17.50 30.03
C THR A 39 40.17 17.33 31.41
N PRO A 40 39.40 17.47 32.50
CA PRO A 40 38.90 16.24 33.13
C PRO A 40 37.51 16.35 33.79
N ASP A 41 36.81 15.23 33.71
CA ASP A 41 36.06 14.51 34.74
C ASP A 41 35.14 15.24 35.75
N ASP A 42 33.92 14.70 35.75
CA ASP A 42 33.20 14.14 36.89
C ASP A 42 32.02 14.93 37.51
N MET A 43 31.11 14.12 38.04
CA MET A 43 30.05 14.42 39.00
C MET A 43 28.68 14.87 38.47
N SER A 44 27.82 13.85 38.33
CA SER A 44 26.60 13.63 39.13
C SER A 44 25.50 14.69 39.20
N GLY A 45 24.25 14.21 39.13
CA GLY A 45 23.18 14.73 39.97
C GLY A 45 22.04 15.46 39.29
N ALA A 46 21.06 14.66 38.85
CA ALA A 46 19.67 14.74 39.28
C ALA A 46 18.71 15.84 38.73
N VAL A 47 17.47 15.34 38.61
CA VAL A 47 16.16 16.00 38.72
C VAL A 47 15.53 16.57 37.44
N ALA A 48 14.29 16.09 37.25
CA ALA A 48 13.28 16.46 36.29
C ALA A 48 13.04 17.97 36.15
N ASP A 49 12.65 18.40 34.95
CA ASP A 49 11.46 19.23 34.84
C ASP A 49 10.76 19.04 33.48
N ASP A 50 9.45 19.03 33.59
CA ASP A 50 8.45 18.86 32.55
C ASP A 50 8.24 20.24 31.91
N THR A 51 8.55 20.40 30.61
CA THR A 51 8.18 21.63 29.89
C THR A 51 7.54 21.32 28.54
N VAL A 52 6.21 21.38 28.61
CA VAL A 52 5.28 21.76 27.55
C VAL A 52 5.90 22.85 26.68
N ASN A 53 5.97 22.63 25.36
CA ASN A 53 6.15 23.71 24.40
C ASN A 53 5.14 23.56 23.26
N GLY A 54 4.13 24.42 23.32
CA GLY A 54 3.15 24.61 22.27
C GLY A 54 3.74 25.41 21.11
N SER A 55 3.29 25.08 19.90
CA SER A 55 3.32 25.99 18.77
C SER A 55 1.99 25.85 18.03
N ALA A 56 1.05 26.73 18.37
CA ALA A 56 -0.21 26.91 17.66
C ALA A 56 -0.23 28.31 17.06
N GLY A 57 -0.30 28.36 15.73
CA GLY A 57 -0.36 29.60 14.97
C GLY A 57 -0.59 29.32 13.49
N TYR A 58 -1.76 28.76 13.14
CA TYR A 58 -2.28 28.83 11.78
C TYR A 58 -3.74 29.30 11.83
N THR A 59 -3.96 30.40 11.12
CA THR A 59 -5.23 31.10 10.96
C THR A 59 -6.24 30.26 10.18
N LEU A 60 -7.48 30.23 10.69
CA LEU A 60 -8.69 29.78 10.01
C LEU A 60 -8.89 30.54 8.69
N ASN A 61 -9.04 29.81 7.57
CA ASN A 61 -10.11 30.01 6.59
C ASN A 61 -10.17 28.84 5.60
N ASP A 62 -11.40 28.59 5.13
CA ASP A 62 -11.85 27.67 4.08
C ASP A 62 -12.06 26.19 4.46
N ALA A 63 -13.04 26.02 5.34
CA ALA A 63 -13.87 24.82 5.41
C ALA A 63 -14.79 24.75 4.17
N LEU A 64 -14.51 23.79 3.27
CA LEU A 64 -15.42 23.01 2.42
C LEU A 64 -14.55 22.22 1.44
N GLY A 65 -13.85 21.20 1.94
CA GLY A 65 -12.90 20.39 1.18
C GLY A 65 -13.22 18.90 1.29
N ASP A 66 -13.72 18.35 0.19
CA ASP A 66 -14.06 16.95 -0.06
C ASP A 66 -13.00 15.97 0.50
N ALA A 67 -13.39 15.14 1.46
CA ALA A 67 -12.55 14.11 2.05
C ALA A 67 -12.71 12.80 1.25
N THR A 68 -11.84 12.60 0.26
CA THR A 68 -11.70 11.33 -0.46
C THR A 68 -10.56 10.51 0.13
N ASN A 69 -10.86 9.73 1.17
CA ASN A 69 -10.09 8.56 1.56
C ASN A 69 -11.02 7.36 1.45
N GLY A 70 -10.64 6.37 0.63
CA GLY A 70 -11.32 5.06 0.57
C GLY A 70 -11.54 4.42 -0.80
N ASP A 71 -11.30 5.11 -1.92
CA ASP A 71 -11.60 4.52 -3.23
C ASP A 71 -10.35 3.88 -3.85
N ALA A 72 -10.06 2.66 -3.40
CA ALA A 72 -9.15 1.76 -4.12
C ALA A 72 -9.85 1.28 -5.40
N ALA A 73 -9.28 1.64 -6.55
CA ALA A 73 -9.80 1.29 -7.86
C ALA A 73 -9.54 -0.19 -8.14
N ASP A 74 -10.59 -1.02 -8.14
CA ASP A 74 -10.61 -2.23 -8.96
C ASP A 74 -12.06 -2.56 -9.36
N VAL A 75 -12.39 -2.36 -10.64
CA VAL A 75 -13.69 -2.71 -11.21
C VAL A 75 -13.52 -4.02 -11.97
N GLY A 76 -13.70 -5.14 -11.27
CA GLY A 76 -13.88 -6.44 -11.90
C GLY A 76 -15.21 -6.50 -12.64
N SER A 77 -15.18 -6.32 -13.97
CA SER A 77 -16.34 -6.57 -14.83
C SER A 77 -16.68 -8.07 -14.81
N ARG A 78 -17.74 -8.46 -14.09
CA ARG A 78 -18.31 -9.81 -14.18
C ARG A 78 -19.13 -9.94 -15.47
N SER A 79 -18.53 -10.51 -16.52
CA SER A 79 -19.28 -10.99 -17.69
C SER A 79 -19.96 -12.31 -17.33
N ILE A 80 -21.28 -12.29 -17.15
CA ILE A 80 -22.10 -13.50 -17.06
C ILE A 80 -22.35 -13.98 -18.48
N THR A 81 -21.62 -15.01 -18.92
CA THR A 81 -21.99 -15.78 -20.11
C THR A 81 -22.74 -17.03 -19.66
N GLN A 82 -24.07 -17.00 -19.83
CA GLN A 82 -24.92 -18.18 -19.81
C GLN A 82 -24.65 -18.97 -21.10
N SER A 83 -23.91 -20.07 -21.00
CA SER A 83 -23.85 -21.08 -22.06
C SER A 83 -24.91 -22.16 -21.78
N VAL A 84 -25.96 -22.15 -22.60
CA VAL A 84 -26.92 -23.24 -22.73
C VAL A 84 -26.24 -24.34 -23.56
N THR A 85 -26.12 -25.55 -23.03
CA THR A 85 -25.75 -26.73 -23.82
C THR A 85 -26.86 -27.77 -23.73
N ASP A 86 -27.59 -27.91 -24.84
CA ASP A 86 -28.42 -29.07 -25.15
C ASP A 86 -27.54 -30.26 -25.55
N GLY A 87 -27.98 -31.45 -25.15
CA GLY A 87 -27.20 -32.68 -25.19
C GLY A 87 -27.07 -33.36 -26.55
N THR A 88 -26.19 -34.38 -26.58
CA THR A 88 -26.41 -35.78 -27.03
C THR A 88 -25.06 -36.43 -27.38
N GLY A 89 -24.84 -37.68 -26.95
CA GLY A 89 -23.72 -38.49 -27.44
C GLY A 89 -23.10 -39.46 -26.42
N ASP A 90 -23.72 -40.62 -26.28
CA ASP A 90 -23.22 -41.84 -25.62
C ASP A 90 -22.04 -42.48 -26.41
N VAL A 91 -21.02 -43.02 -25.72
CA VAL A 91 -20.51 -44.43 -25.79
C VAL A 91 -19.05 -44.59 -25.30
N GLY A 92 -18.83 -45.54 -24.37
CA GLY A 92 -17.78 -46.56 -24.54
C GLY A 92 -16.48 -46.51 -23.71
N ALA A 93 -16.55 -47.02 -22.47
CA ALA A 93 -15.62 -47.92 -21.75
C ALA A 93 -14.12 -48.03 -22.16
N ARG A 94 -13.22 -47.96 -21.15
CA ARG A 94 -12.36 -49.09 -20.74
C ARG A 94 -11.63 -48.86 -19.41
N ASP A 95 -11.69 -49.91 -18.59
CA ASP A 95 -11.12 -50.10 -17.26
C ASP A 95 -9.59 -50.13 -17.21
N VAL A 96 -9.00 -49.63 -16.11
CA VAL A 96 -7.87 -50.26 -15.42
C VAL A 96 -8.05 -50.06 -13.91
N GLU A 97 -8.37 -51.14 -13.20
CA GLU A 97 -8.35 -51.23 -11.74
C GLU A 97 -6.92 -51.46 -11.20
N ALA A 98 -6.67 -50.87 -10.02
CA ALA A 98 -6.25 -51.54 -8.78
C ALA A 98 -5.02 -50.94 -8.09
N GLY A 99 -5.24 -50.43 -6.86
CA GLY A 99 -4.20 -50.07 -5.92
C GLY A 99 -4.77 -49.50 -4.62
N HIS A 100 -5.45 -50.36 -3.84
CA HIS A 100 -6.03 -50.06 -2.54
C HIS A 100 -5.03 -49.50 -1.53
N ASN A 101 -5.31 -48.34 -0.93
CA ASN A 101 -4.94 -48.07 0.46
C ASN A 101 -6.16 -47.54 1.21
N ARG A 102 -6.65 -48.37 2.14
CA ARG A 102 -7.73 -48.07 3.08
C ARG A 102 -7.14 -47.37 4.30
N GLY A 103 -7.73 -46.25 4.68
CA GLY A 103 -7.61 -45.72 6.04
C GLY A 103 -7.63 -44.20 6.14
N ASP A 104 -8.74 -43.56 5.81
CA ASP A 104 -9.39 -42.60 6.73
C ASP A 104 -10.82 -42.35 6.24
N ALA A 105 -11.79 -42.75 7.05
CA ALA A 105 -13.20 -42.56 6.80
C ALA A 105 -13.73 -41.66 7.91
N GLY A 106 -13.56 -40.35 7.74
CA GLY A 106 -14.09 -39.31 8.61
C GLY A 106 -14.17 -37.98 7.85
N HIS A 107 -15.38 -37.52 7.58
CA HIS A 107 -15.74 -36.24 6.93
C HIS A 107 -15.61 -36.17 5.39
N ALA A 108 -16.37 -37.01 4.70
CA ALA A 108 -16.75 -36.74 3.33
C ALA A 108 -17.85 -35.65 3.29
N GLY A 109 -17.53 -34.48 2.74
CA GLY A 109 -18.51 -33.72 1.94
C GLY A 109 -18.89 -32.29 2.34
N GLU A 110 -18.33 -31.69 3.40
CA GLU A 110 -18.54 -30.25 3.59
C GLU A 110 -17.60 -29.43 2.68
N PRO A 111 -18.12 -28.46 1.90
CA PRO A 111 -17.27 -27.60 1.10
C PRO A 111 -16.37 -26.77 2.03
N VAL A 112 -15.05 -26.91 1.89
CA VAL A 112 -14.06 -26.11 2.61
C VAL A 112 -14.44 -24.62 2.47
N PRO A 113 -14.58 -23.87 3.57
CA PRO A 113 -15.03 -22.48 3.50
C PRO A 113 -14.02 -21.63 2.74
N VAL A 114 -14.46 -20.96 1.68
CA VAL A 114 -13.63 -20.05 0.87
C VAL A 114 -14.12 -18.61 1.03
N ALA A 115 -13.21 -17.68 1.34
CA ALA A 115 -13.44 -16.24 1.29
C ALA A 115 -12.71 -15.65 0.08
N ALA A 116 -13.46 -15.17 -0.92
CA ALA A 116 -12.90 -14.51 -2.09
C ALA A 116 -12.89 -12.99 -1.88
N LEU A 117 -11.72 -12.36 -1.95
CA LEU A 117 -11.51 -10.95 -1.65
C LEU A 117 -10.59 -10.29 -2.69
N SER A 118 -10.79 -8.99 -2.91
CA SER A 118 -9.79 -8.11 -3.52
C SER A 118 -8.93 -7.44 -2.44
N PRO A 119 -7.73 -6.92 -2.77
CA PRO A 119 -6.93 -6.12 -1.84
C PRO A 119 -7.71 -4.96 -1.19
N SER A 120 -8.53 -4.25 -1.99
CA SER A 120 -9.41 -3.17 -1.52
C SER A 120 -10.49 -3.63 -0.54
N ALA A 121 -11.04 -4.83 -0.75
CA ALA A 121 -12.02 -5.42 0.16
C ALA A 121 -11.38 -5.80 1.50
N VAL A 122 -10.16 -6.33 1.49
CA VAL A 122 -9.41 -6.64 2.71
C VAL A 122 -9.20 -5.39 3.56
N ASP A 123 -8.71 -4.30 2.97
CA ASP A 123 -8.49 -3.04 3.68
C ASP A 123 -9.79 -2.46 4.24
N SER A 124 -10.85 -2.44 3.44
CA SER A 124 -12.15 -1.91 3.86
C SER A 124 -12.82 -2.74 4.96
N LEU A 125 -12.72 -4.07 4.90
CA LEU A 125 -13.24 -4.98 5.92
C LEU A 125 -12.45 -4.83 7.24
N TRP A 126 -11.14 -4.66 7.17
CA TRP A 126 -10.31 -4.38 8.34
C TRP A 126 -10.62 -3.00 8.95
N ALA A 127 -10.83 -1.98 8.11
CA ALA A 127 -11.16 -0.64 8.54
C ALA A 127 -12.51 -0.57 9.28
N CYS A 128 -13.57 -1.10 8.67
CA CYS A 128 -14.85 -1.31 9.34
C CYS A 128 -15.71 -2.31 8.53
N PRO A 129 -15.94 -3.53 9.05
CA PRO A 129 -16.67 -4.54 8.29
C PRO A 129 -18.15 -4.18 8.09
N VAL A 130 -18.74 -3.42 9.02
CA VAL A 130 -20.13 -2.93 8.91
C VAL A 130 -20.26 -1.92 7.78
N CYS A 131 -19.35 -0.96 7.68
CA CYS A 131 -19.31 -0.01 6.56
C CYS A 131 -19.15 -0.76 5.24
N TRP A 132 -18.20 -1.69 5.16
CA TRP A 132 -18.01 -2.48 3.95
C TRP A 132 -19.29 -3.23 3.55
N MET A 133 -20.01 -3.84 4.48
CA MET A 133 -21.30 -4.51 4.20
C MET A 133 -22.38 -3.52 3.73
N LEU A 134 -22.50 -2.36 4.37
CA LEU A 134 -23.43 -1.30 3.94
C LEU A 134 -23.17 -0.86 2.50
N GLU A 135 -21.91 -0.81 2.09
CA GLU A 135 -21.52 -0.36 0.75
C GLU A 135 -21.59 -1.45 -0.32
N ASN A 136 -21.30 -2.69 0.04
CA ASN A 136 -21.10 -3.76 -0.94
C ASN A 136 -22.21 -4.83 -0.94
N ARG A 137 -22.99 -4.94 0.14
CA ARG A 137 -24.09 -5.90 0.25
C ARG A 137 -25.47 -5.25 0.32
N PHE A 138 -25.57 -4.08 0.94
CA PHE A 138 -26.86 -3.44 1.21
C PHE A 138 -27.14 -2.20 0.34
N ALA A 139 -26.15 -1.72 -0.41
CA ALA A 139 -26.34 -0.63 -1.36
C ALA A 139 -26.66 -1.13 -2.78
N GLY A 140 -27.42 -0.33 -3.53
CA GLY A 140 -27.58 -0.52 -4.97
C GLY A 140 -26.33 -0.11 -5.77
N PRO A 141 -26.29 -0.38 -7.09
CA PRO A 141 -25.18 0.00 -7.96
C PRO A 141 -24.87 1.49 -7.85
N ARG A 142 -23.59 1.84 -7.64
CA ARG A 142 -23.13 3.23 -7.56
C ARG A 142 -22.44 3.62 -8.86
N PRO A 143 -22.69 4.81 -9.40
CA PRO A 143 -21.83 5.36 -10.44
C PRO A 143 -20.41 5.55 -9.89
N GLY A 144 -19.41 5.31 -10.74
CA GLY A 144 -18.02 5.58 -10.39
C GLY A 144 -17.80 7.07 -10.12
N SER A 145 -16.91 7.41 -9.17
CA SER A 145 -16.58 8.80 -8.87
C SER A 145 -15.56 9.37 -9.87
N VAL A 146 -15.54 10.70 -10.03
CA VAL A 146 -14.49 11.41 -10.80
C VAL A 146 -13.10 11.09 -10.26
N ALA A 147 -12.95 10.93 -8.93
CA ALA A 147 -11.68 10.60 -8.31
C ALA A 147 -11.19 9.19 -8.70
N THR A 148 -12.10 8.21 -8.72
CA THR A 148 -11.79 6.83 -9.15
C THR A 148 -11.37 6.81 -10.62
N ALA A 149 -12.16 7.46 -11.49
CA ALA A 149 -11.85 7.53 -12.92
C ALA A 149 -10.49 8.19 -13.19
N PHE A 150 -10.19 9.29 -12.48
CA PHE A 150 -8.91 9.96 -12.56
C PHE A 150 -7.75 9.07 -12.08
N GLY A 151 -7.91 8.36 -10.95
CA GLY A 151 -6.91 7.42 -10.45
C GLY A 151 -6.57 6.33 -11.47
N THR A 152 -7.59 5.69 -12.04
CA THR A 152 -7.43 4.69 -13.10
C THR A 152 -6.72 5.25 -14.32
N LEU A 153 -7.00 6.50 -14.70
CA LEU A 153 -6.33 7.16 -15.82
C LEU A 153 -4.83 7.37 -15.54
N ILE A 154 -4.45 7.80 -14.33
CA ILE A 154 -3.03 7.97 -13.95
C ILE A 154 -2.29 6.62 -13.99
N HIS A 155 -2.90 5.54 -13.49
CA HIS A 155 -2.35 4.19 -13.60
C HIS A 155 -2.11 3.77 -15.05
N ALA A 156 -3.12 3.95 -15.92
CA ALA A 156 -3.02 3.62 -17.34
C ALA A 156 -1.94 4.44 -18.08
N VAL A 157 -1.70 5.68 -17.67
CA VAL A 157 -0.62 6.52 -18.22
C VAL A 157 0.74 6.02 -17.76
N ALA A 158 0.89 5.68 -16.47
CA ALA A 158 2.13 5.11 -15.92
C ALA A 158 2.46 3.76 -16.60
N GLN A 159 1.47 2.87 -16.72
CA GLN A 159 1.57 1.61 -17.45
C GLN A 159 2.08 1.83 -18.88
N GLN A 160 1.38 2.66 -19.66
CA GLN A 160 1.77 2.89 -21.05
C GLN A 160 3.17 3.53 -21.13
N GLY A 161 3.53 4.40 -20.18
CA GLY A 161 4.87 4.97 -20.10
C GLY A 161 5.96 3.90 -19.99
N SER A 162 5.76 2.92 -19.12
CA SER A 162 6.67 1.77 -18.95
C SER A 162 6.67 0.80 -20.13
N GLU A 163 5.51 0.53 -20.74
CA GLU A 163 5.40 -0.29 -21.95
C GLU A 163 6.15 0.33 -23.13
N GLU A 164 6.17 1.66 -23.20
CA GLU A 164 6.98 2.35 -24.19
C GLU A 164 8.46 2.49 -23.79
N GLY A 165 8.89 2.00 -22.62
CA GLY A 165 10.29 2.00 -22.18
C GLY A 165 10.79 3.32 -21.59
N LEU A 166 9.90 4.20 -21.12
CA LEU A 166 10.28 5.51 -20.54
C LEU A 166 11.04 5.41 -19.21
N ASP A 167 11.02 4.25 -18.58
CA ASP A 167 11.66 3.93 -17.29
C ASP A 167 12.99 3.18 -17.44
N ARG A 168 13.49 2.99 -18.67
CA ARG A 168 14.71 2.24 -18.97
C ARG A 168 15.64 2.97 -19.94
N LEU A 169 15.57 4.31 -19.96
CA LEU A 169 16.27 5.16 -20.93
C LEU A 169 17.79 4.95 -20.94
N ASN A 170 18.42 4.62 -19.82
CA ASN A 170 19.87 4.38 -19.77
C ASN A 170 20.29 3.13 -20.55
N SER A 171 19.40 2.15 -20.65
CA SER A 171 19.61 0.90 -21.38
C SER A 171 19.03 0.91 -22.80
N ASP A 172 18.31 1.97 -23.18
CA ASP A 172 17.63 2.10 -24.47
C ASP A 172 17.98 3.41 -25.21
N PRO A 173 19.12 3.44 -25.95
CA PRO A 173 19.54 4.61 -26.71
C PRO A 173 18.58 5.01 -27.83
N GLU A 174 17.89 4.05 -28.45
CA GLU A 174 16.91 4.33 -29.50
C GLU A 174 15.71 5.08 -28.92
N ARG A 175 15.27 4.69 -27.73
CA ARG A 175 14.22 5.38 -27.01
C ARG A 175 14.62 6.80 -26.63
N MET A 176 15.84 7.01 -26.12
CA MET A 176 16.35 8.37 -25.87
C MET A 176 16.31 9.23 -27.14
N GLN A 177 16.78 8.70 -28.28
CA GLN A 177 16.76 9.42 -29.55
C GLN A 177 15.34 9.75 -30.01
N SER A 178 14.37 8.84 -29.81
CA SER A 178 12.96 9.08 -30.16
C SER A 178 12.33 10.23 -29.35
N LEU A 179 12.86 10.51 -28.16
CA LEU A 179 12.48 11.65 -27.32
C LEU A 179 13.27 12.93 -27.65
N GLY A 180 14.14 12.90 -28.67
CA GLY A 180 15.00 14.02 -29.05
C GLY A 180 16.19 14.22 -28.10
N LEU A 181 16.59 13.18 -27.36
CA LEU A 181 17.71 13.21 -26.43
C LEU A 181 18.92 12.51 -27.03
N ASP A 182 20.11 12.92 -26.61
CA ASP A 182 21.36 12.21 -26.88
C ASP A 182 22.02 11.73 -25.58
N ALA A 183 23.15 11.03 -25.70
CA ALA A 183 23.86 10.48 -24.55
C ALA A 183 24.35 11.54 -23.54
N SER A 184 24.46 12.81 -23.96
CA SER A 184 24.87 13.93 -23.10
C SER A 184 23.71 14.60 -22.37
N ALA A 185 22.46 14.19 -22.65
CA ALA A 185 21.28 14.72 -22.01
C ALA A 185 21.35 14.55 -20.48
N THR A 186 21.18 15.66 -19.77
CA THR A 186 21.14 15.73 -18.30
C THR A 186 19.88 15.05 -17.75
N SER A 187 19.88 14.69 -16.46
CA SER A 187 18.71 14.12 -15.80
C SER A 187 17.48 15.03 -15.89
N VAL A 188 17.65 16.35 -15.81
CA VAL A 188 16.55 17.33 -15.96
C VAL A 188 15.95 17.25 -17.36
N GLN A 189 16.77 17.27 -18.42
CA GLN A 189 16.29 17.16 -19.79
C GLN A 189 15.56 15.84 -20.05
N ARG A 190 16.05 14.74 -19.46
CA ARG A 190 15.39 13.43 -19.54
C ARG A 190 14.03 13.44 -18.84
N ILE A 191 13.95 13.98 -17.62
CA ILE A 191 12.69 14.11 -16.87
C ILE A 191 11.68 14.97 -17.63
N ASP A 192 12.11 16.10 -18.20
CA ASP A 192 11.23 16.99 -18.97
C ASP A 192 10.66 16.28 -20.21
N ALA A 193 11.50 15.54 -20.94
CA ALA A 193 11.07 14.79 -22.11
C ALA A 193 10.10 13.63 -21.76
N VAL A 194 10.39 12.89 -20.69
CA VAL A 194 9.48 11.83 -20.20
C VAL A 194 8.16 12.43 -19.71
N THR A 195 8.21 13.54 -18.98
CA THR A 195 7.02 14.28 -18.51
C THR A 195 6.15 14.71 -19.69
N ALA A 196 6.75 15.31 -20.72
CA ALA A 196 6.05 15.70 -21.93
C ALA A 196 5.39 14.50 -22.63
N ARG A 197 6.08 13.35 -22.69
CA ARG A 197 5.52 12.13 -23.27
C ARG A 197 4.35 11.57 -22.45
N LEU A 198 4.48 11.49 -21.13
CA LEU A 198 3.40 11.04 -20.24
C LEU A 198 2.18 11.95 -20.32
N ARG A 199 2.39 13.28 -20.42
CA ARG A 199 1.31 14.25 -20.65
C ARG A 199 0.58 14.02 -21.97
N ALA A 200 1.30 13.75 -23.06
CA ALA A 200 0.68 13.43 -24.34
C ALA A 200 -0.18 12.16 -24.25
N ILE A 201 0.28 11.14 -23.51
CA ILE A 201 -0.49 9.92 -23.25
C ILE A 201 -1.76 10.26 -22.45
N TYR A 202 -1.63 11.03 -21.37
CA TYR A 202 -2.76 11.47 -20.54
C TYR A 202 -3.81 12.23 -21.37
N GLU A 203 -3.38 13.23 -22.15
CA GLU A 203 -4.25 14.03 -23.00
C GLU A 203 -4.99 13.20 -24.05
N SER A 204 -4.38 12.13 -24.56
CA SER A 204 -5.02 11.21 -25.51
C SER A 204 -6.10 10.32 -24.92
N LYS A 205 -6.07 10.09 -23.59
CA LYS A 205 -6.98 9.16 -22.87
C LYS A 205 -8.02 9.88 -22.01
N ARG A 206 -7.74 11.11 -21.56
CA ARG A 206 -8.65 11.84 -20.68
C ARG A 206 -9.97 12.14 -21.37
N THR A 207 -11.06 12.07 -20.61
CA THR A 207 -12.37 12.52 -21.10
C THR A 207 -12.42 14.04 -21.07
N ASP A 208 -12.95 14.68 -22.12
CA ASP A 208 -13.13 16.14 -22.13
C ASP A 208 -14.08 16.56 -20.99
N PRO A 209 -13.61 17.34 -20.00
CA PRO A 209 -14.44 17.74 -18.86
C PRO A 209 -15.72 18.47 -19.27
N ASN A 210 -15.74 19.13 -20.43
CA ASN A 210 -16.93 19.83 -20.93
C ASN A 210 -18.06 18.87 -21.33
N THR A 211 -17.78 17.59 -21.51
CA THR A 211 -18.79 16.56 -21.80
C THR A 211 -19.52 16.07 -20.55
N ILE A 212 -19.01 16.40 -19.35
CA ILE A 212 -19.62 16.03 -18.07
C ILE A 212 -20.83 16.94 -17.81
N THR A 213 -22.02 16.34 -17.73
CA THR A 213 -23.28 17.08 -17.54
C THR A 213 -23.43 17.62 -16.12
N ASP A 214 -23.01 16.86 -15.12
CA ASP A 214 -23.06 17.32 -13.73
C ASP A 214 -22.00 18.41 -13.49
N THR A 215 -22.44 19.54 -12.93
CA THR A 215 -21.56 20.70 -12.77
C THR A 215 -20.51 20.49 -11.68
N ARG A 216 -20.84 19.78 -10.60
CA ARG A 216 -19.88 19.48 -9.52
C ARG A 216 -18.79 18.55 -10.04
N ASP A 217 -19.17 17.50 -10.75
CA ASP A 217 -18.24 16.52 -11.32
C ASP A 217 -17.36 17.16 -12.39
N ARG A 218 -17.91 18.06 -13.21
CA ARG A 218 -17.13 18.84 -14.18
C ARG A 218 -16.06 19.70 -13.51
N TYR A 219 -16.40 20.46 -12.46
CA TYR A 219 -15.40 21.24 -11.71
C TYR A 219 -14.37 20.35 -11.01
N ALA A 220 -14.78 19.18 -10.52
CA ALA A 220 -13.86 18.22 -9.94
C ALA A 220 -12.88 17.68 -10.99
N ALA A 221 -13.35 17.35 -12.19
CA ALA A 221 -12.53 16.86 -13.29
C ALA A 221 -11.50 17.91 -13.75
N ILE A 222 -11.91 19.17 -13.90
CA ILE A 222 -11.00 20.27 -14.28
C ILE A 222 -9.87 20.42 -13.25
N ARG A 223 -10.19 20.45 -11.95
CA ARG A 223 -9.15 20.54 -10.90
C ARG A 223 -8.20 19.34 -10.89
N LYS A 224 -8.69 18.16 -11.28
CA LYS A 224 -7.87 16.95 -11.38
C LYS A 224 -6.96 16.98 -12.61
N ASP A 225 -7.45 17.49 -13.74
CA ASP A 225 -6.63 17.74 -14.92
C ASP A 225 -5.46 18.69 -14.61
N ASP A 226 -5.69 19.77 -13.87
CA ASP A 226 -4.62 20.69 -13.45
C ASP A 226 -3.57 19.98 -12.58
N ALA A 227 -4.02 19.14 -11.63
CA ALA A 227 -3.14 18.38 -10.74
C ALA A 227 -2.39 17.23 -11.45
N ALA A 228 -2.84 16.79 -12.63
CA ALA A 228 -2.21 15.70 -13.35
C ALA A 228 -0.76 16.04 -13.77
N VAL A 229 -0.48 17.31 -14.06
CA VAL A 229 0.85 17.76 -14.50
C VAL A 229 1.92 17.41 -13.48
N ASP A 230 1.69 17.77 -12.21
CA ASP A 230 2.64 17.51 -11.13
C ASP A 230 2.79 16.00 -10.87
N MET A 231 1.68 15.24 -10.91
CA MET A 231 1.71 13.79 -10.74
C MET A 231 2.54 13.09 -11.81
N LEU A 232 2.33 13.47 -13.08
CA LEU A 232 3.07 12.89 -14.20
C LEU A 232 4.55 13.31 -14.18
N SER A 233 4.85 14.52 -13.71
CA SER A 233 6.23 14.96 -13.48
C SER A 233 6.91 14.14 -12.38
N ASN A 234 6.21 13.81 -11.30
CA ASN A 234 6.74 12.96 -10.24
C ASN A 234 6.99 11.51 -10.71
N ILE A 235 6.07 10.94 -11.49
CA ILE A 235 6.26 9.61 -12.11
C ILE A 235 7.47 9.64 -13.06
N ALA A 236 7.59 10.66 -13.91
CA ALA A 236 8.74 10.84 -14.81
C ALA A 236 10.06 11.00 -14.04
N GLY A 237 10.05 11.78 -12.96
CA GLY A 237 11.17 11.94 -12.04
C GLY A 237 11.66 10.59 -11.51
N TYR A 238 10.73 9.77 -11.03
CA TYR A 238 11.03 8.43 -10.54
C TYR A 238 11.55 7.49 -11.65
N PHE A 239 10.92 7.47 -12.82
CA PHE A 239 11.34 6.65 -13.97
C PHE A 239 12.80 6.93 -14.36
N VAL A 240 13.17 8.21 -14.47
CA VAL A 240 14.53 8.60 -14.86
C VAL A 240 15.52 8.40 -13.73
N ALA A 241 15.17 8.79 -12.50
CA ALA A 241 16.10 8.75 -11.38
C ALA A 241 16.41 7.31 -10.94
N SER A 242 15.40 6.44 -10.87
CA SER A 242 15.57 5.07 -10.37
C SER A 242 16.19 4.09 -11.38
N ASP A 243 16.24 4.46 -12.67
CA ASP A 243 17.02 3.81 -13.74
C ASP A 243 18.48 4.31 -13.75
N GLY A 244 18.74 5.46 -13.11
CA GLY A 244 20.04 6.11 -13.04
C GLY A 244 20.96 5.58 -11.93
N ASP A 245 21.75 6.49 -11.36
CA ASP A 245 22.62 6.17 -10.23
C ASP A 245 21.77 5.93 -8.96
N ALA A 246 21.79 4.68 -8.47
CA ALA A 246 21.00 4.27 -7.31
C ALA A 246 21.35 5.08 -6.05
N GLY A 247 22.62 5.45 -5.86
CA GLY A 247 23.08 6.25 -4.73
C GLY A 247 22.49 7.68 -4.76
N ALA A 248 22.52 8.32 -5.93
CA ALA A 248 21.94 9.63 -6.15
C ALA A 248 20.42 9.63 -5.95
N TYR A 249 19.73 8.58 -6.43
CA TYR A 249 18.28 8.44 -6.22
C TYR A 249 17.94 8.23 -4.75
N LEU A 250 18.57 7.28 -4.05
CA LEU A 250 18.29 7.00 -2.64
C LEU A 250 18.74 8.13 -1.71
N GLY A 251 19.71 8.95 -2.14
CA GLY A 251 20.30 10.01 -1.34
C GLY A 251 20.83 9.45 -0.01
N ARG A 252 20.33 9.98 1.11
CA ARG A 252 20.78 9.53 2.46
C ARG A 252 20.36 8.12 2.82
N ASN A 253 19.47 7.49 2.07
CA ASN A 253 19.13 6.08 2.26
C ASN A 253 20.11 5.12 1.56
N ALA A 254 21.00 5.61 0.70
CA ALA A 254 21.98 4.77 -0.01
C ALA A 254 22.94 4.02 0.93
N GLU A 255 23.08 4.45 2.18
CA GLU A 255 23.92 3.77 3.19
C GLU A 255 23.28 2.49 3.75
N ALA A 256 21.96 2.36 3.64
CA ALA A 256 21.21 1.29 4.34
C ALA A 256 20.25 0.51 3.43
N ILE A 257 19.92 1.04 2.26
CA ILE A 257 19.02 0.41 1.31
C ILE A 257 19.80 0.16 0.02
N GLU A 258 19.70 -1.06 -0.50
CA GLU A 258 20.23 -1.42 -1.80
C GLU A 258 19.07 -1.53 -2.80
N LEU A 259 19.08 -0.67 -3.82
CA LEU A 259 18.01 -0.63 -4.81
C LEU A 259 18.21 -1.67 -5.93
N GLY A 260 19.45 -1.86 -6.39
CA GLY A 260 19.75 -2.67 -7.58
C GLY A 260 19.40 -2.00 -8.91
N ARG A 261 19.97 -2.55 -10.00
CA ARG A 261 19.71 -2.10 -11.38
C ARG A 261 18.35 -2.62 -11.86
N LEU A 262 17.54 -1.77 -12.47
CA LEU A 262 16.28 -2.19 -13.10
C LEU A 262 16.55 -3.14 -14.28
N GLU A 263 15.94 -4.32 -14.27
CA GLU A 263 16.03 -5.30 -15.35
C GLU A 263 14.70 -5.42 -16.11
N HIS A 264 13.60 -5.57 -15.37
CA HIS A 264 12.30 -5.80 -15.96
C HIS A 264 11.18 -5.13 -15.15
N VAL A 265 10.09 -4.80 -15.83
CA VAL A 265 8.89 -4.19 -15.26
C VAL A 265 7.67 -4.90 -15.82
N GLU A 266 6.79 -5.35 -14.93
CA GLU A 266 5.45 -5.82 -15.24
C GLU A 266 4.44 -4.82 -14.66
N CYS A 267 3.63 -4.18 -15.50
CA CYS A 267 2.57 -3.27 -15.07
C CYS A 267 1.20 -3.95 -15.15
N GLU A 268 0.28 -3.53 -14.28
CA GLU A 268 -1.09 -4.08 -14.20
C GLU A 268 -1.12 -5.62 -14.13
N ARG A 269 -0.14 -6.22 -13.45
CA ARG A 269 0.02 -7.68 -13.40
C ARG A 269 -1.12 -8.30 -12.63
N GLU A 270 -1.99 -9.03 -13.33
CA GLU A 270 -3.05 -9.81 -12.69
C GLU A 270 -2.46 -10.92 -11.80
N PHE A 271 -3.09 -11.12 -10.65
CA PHE A 271 -2.80 -12.26 -9.80
C PHE A 271 -4.08 -12.89 -9.25
N ALA A 272 -4.00 -14.19 -9.03
CA ALA A 272 -4.94 -14.96 -8.23
C ALA A 272 -4.12 -15.81 -7.26
N ALA A 273 -4.47 -15.75 -5.98
CA ALA A 273 -3.82 -16.53 -4.93
C ALA A 273 -4.83 -17.30 -4.11
N ARG A 274 -4.39 -18.45 -3.58
CA ARG A 274 -5.20 -19.31 -2.74
C ARG A 274 -4.36 -19.95 -1.65
N PHE A 275 -4.65 -19.59 -0.41
CA PHE A 275 -3.91 -20.06 0.77
C PHE A 275 -4.84 -20.25 1.98
N ASN A 276 -4.39 -21.03 2.96
CA ASN A 276 -5.08 -21.28 4.22
C ASN A 276 -4.07 -21.30 5.39
N LEU A 277 -4.54 -21.64 6.59
CA LEU A 277 -3.68 -21.68 7.77
C LEU A 277 -2.54 -22.70 7.68
N ASP A 278 -2.65 -23.78 6.89
CA ASP A 278 -1.54 -24.73 6.70
C ASP A 278 -0.36 -24.10 5.97
N ASP A 279 -0.64 -23.22 4.99
CA ASP A 279 0.40 -22.51 4.25
C ASP A 279 1.19 -21.57 5.18
N ILE A 280 0.48 -20.87 6.06
CA ILE A 280 1.09 -19.97 7.05
C ILE A 280 1.77 -20.75 8.18
N LEU A 281 1.19 -21.88 8.59
CA LEU A 281 1.78 -22.78 9.58
C LEU A 281 3.11 -23.34 9.11
N ALA A 282 3.22 -23.71 7.83
CA ALA A 282 4.49 -24.14 7.25
C ALA A 282 5.56 -23.05 7.34
N ALA A 283 5.19 -21.79 7.07
CA ALA A 283 6.11 -20.65 7.18
C ALA A 283 6.55 -20.39 8.63
N TYR A 284 5.61 -20.48 9.58
CA TYR A 284 5.87 -20.25 11.01
C TYR A 284 6.69 -21.37 11.64
N ASN A 285 6.32 -22.63 11.41
CA ASN A 285 7.03 -23.77 11.95
C ASN A 285 8.42 -23.97 11.31
N GLY A 286 8.70 -23.31 10.18
CA GLY A 286 10.01 -23.29 9.55
C GLY A 286 11.01 -22.31 10.19
N LEU A 287 10.56 -21.42 11.07
CA LEU A 287 11.44 -20.44 11.74
C LEU A 287 12.49 -21.13 12.61
N GLU A 288 13.73 -20.65 12.54
CA GLU A 288 14.83 -21.16 13.36
C GLU A 288 14.53 -20.97 14.86
N GLY A 289 14.77 -22.01 15.65
CA GLY A 289 14.58 -21.98 17.11
C GLY A 289 13.11 -22.09 17.56
N MET A 290 12.15 -22.16 16.64
CA MET A 290 10.74 -22.36 16.99
C MET A 290 10.39 -23.84 17.16
N GLN A 291 9.62 -24.13 18.20
CA GLN A 291 8.99 -25.45 18.35
C GLN A 291 7.75 -25.50 17.45
N PRO A 292 7.57 -26.54 16.63
CA PRO A 292 6.39 -26.66 15.78
C PRO A 292 5.11 -26.67 16.61
N VAL A 293 4.12 -25.88 16.17
CA VAL A 293 2.78 -25.85 16.76
C VAL A 293 1.75 -26.48 15.81
N SER A 294 0.55 -26.76 16.33
CA SER A 294 -0.58 -27.15 15.50
C SER A 294 -1.23 -25.93 14.83
N ARG A 295 -2.04 -26.20 13.81
CA ARG A 295 -2.87 -25.20 13.13
C ARG A 295 -3.82 -24.48 14.11
N SER A 296 -4.48 -25.23 14.99
CA SER A 296 -5.35 -24.69 16.04
C SER A 296 -4.62 -23.73 17.00
N ILE A 297 -3.39 -24.07 17.40
CA ILE A 297 -2.56 -23.20 18.26
C ILE A 297 -2.19 -21.91 17.51
N LEU A 298 -1.72 -22.02 16.26
CA LEU A 298 -1.38 -20.84 15.47
C LEU A 298 -2.60 -19.94 15.24
N MET A 299 -3.77 -20.53 14.94
CA MET A 299 -5.03 -19.80 14.78
C MET A 299 -5.40 -19.03 16.05
N ALA A 300 -5.31 -19.67 17.22
CA ALA A 300 -5.60 -19.03 18.51
C ALA A 300 -4.64 -17.86 18.77
N CYS A 301 -3.34 -18.04 18.54
CA CYS A 301 -2.34 -16.99 18.69
C CYS A 301 -2.57 -15.81 17.74
N MET A 302 -2.83 -16.07 16.45
CA MET A 302 -3.15 -15.05 15.45
C MET A 302 -4.44 -14.30 15.77
N GLY A 303 -5.43 -14.96 16.39
CA GLY A 303 -6.68 -14.33 16.84
C GLY A 303 -6.44 -13.20 17.82
N THR A 304 -5.49 -13.36 18.75
CA THR A 304 -5.09 -12.29 19.67
C THR A 304 -4.54 -11.06 18.94
N LEU A 305 -3.88 -11.23 17.79
CA LEU A 305 -3.29 -10.14 17.02
C LEU A 305 -4.32 -9.21 16.35
N VAL A 306 -5.55 -9.70 16.19
CA VAL A 306 -6.66 -8.96 15.56
C VAL A 306 -7.79 -8.63 16.54
N GLY A 307 -7.57 -8.83 17.84
CA GLY A 307 -8.56 -8.57 18.88
C GLY A 307 -9.66 -9.64 19.00
N GLY A 308 -9.39 -10.85 18.50
CA GLY A 308 -10.33 -11.95 18.40
C GLY A 308 -10.85 -12.15 16.98
N TRP A 309 -11.26 -13.38 16.68
CA TRP A 309 -11.79 -13.73 15.36
C TRP A 309 -13.28 -13.39 15.22
N PRO A 310 -13.73 -12.91 14.04
CA PRO A 310 -15.15 -12.89 13.70
C PRO A 310 -15.75 -14.30 13.69
N GLU A 311 -17.08 -14.39 13.86
CA GLU A 311 -17.85 -15.66 13.83
C GLU A 311 -17.52 -16.53 12.61
N GLY A 312 -17.34 -15.91 11.43
CA GLY A 312 -17.07 -16.61 10.18
C GLY A 312 -15.66 -17.22 10.07
N MET A 313 -14.83 -17.14 11.12
CA MET A 313 -13.53 -17.79 11.14
C MET A 313 -13.69 -19.29 11.34
N ASP A 314 -12.92 -20.05 10.56
CA ASP A 314 -12.90 -21.51 10.57
C ASP A 314 -11.45 -21.98 10.45
N GLU A 315 -11.09 -23.07 11.13
CA GLU A 315 -9.72 -23.60 11.12
C GLU A 315 -9.26 -24.05 9.72
N HIS A 316 -10.22 -24.36 8.84
CA HIS A 316 -10.00 -24.75 7.45
C HIS A 316 -10.33 -23.62 6.46
N LEU A 317 -10.56 -22.39 6.93
CA LEU A 317 -10.82 -21.24 6.07
C LEU A 317 -9.70 -21.08 5.03
N THR A 318 -10.12 -21.03 3.77
CA THR A 318 -9.26 -20.74 2.64
C THR A 318 -9.53 -19.32 2.15
N ILE A 319 -8.48 -18.52 2.07
CA ILE A 319 -8.51 -17.21 1.43
C ILE A 319 -8.22 -17.38 -0.05
N ARG A 320 -9.04 -16.73 -0.88
CA ARG A 320 -8.78 -16.55 -2.31
C ARG A 320 -8.66 -15.05 -2.58
N LEU A 321 -7.47 -14.60 -2.97
CA LEU A 321 -7.22 -13.21 -3.35
C LEU A 321 -7.17 -13.09 -4.86
N SER A 322 -7.76 -12.03 -5.41
CA SER A 322 -7.62 -11.67 -6.82
C SER A 322 -7.49 -10.16 -6.95
N GLY A 323 -6.60 -9.70 -7.82
CA GLY A 323 -6.41 -8.29 -8.10
C GLY A 323 -5.33 -8.06 -9.16
N ARG A 324 -4.89 -6.81 -9.28
CA ARG A 324 -3.79 -6.40 -10.14
C ARG A 324 -2.74 -5.68 -9.31
N ILE A 325 -1.47 -5.92 -9.64
CA ILE A 325 -0.33 -5.19 -9.08
C ILE A 325 0.00 -4.07 -10.07
N ASP A 326 -0.11 -2.80 -9.67
CA ASP A 326 0.09 -1.65 -10.56
C ASP A 326 1.46 -1.71 -11.26
N ARG A 327 2.52 -1.95 -10.49
CA ARG A 327 3.89 -2.09 -10.99
C ARG A 327 4.69 -3.09 -10.15
N MET A 328 5.26 -4.08 -10.81
CA MET A 328 6.27 -4.97 -10.25
C MET A 328 7.58 -4.77 -10.99
N GLU A 329 8.65 -4.47 -10.26
CA GLU A 329 9.99 -4.34 -10.81
C GLU A 329 10.84 -5.55 -10.42
N THR A 330 11.53 -6.13 -11.38
CA THR A 330 12.65 -7.04 -11.14
C THR A 330 13.94 -6.25 -11.25
N ARG A 331 14.72 -6.25 -10.17
CA ARG A 331 16.02 -5.58 -10.08
C ARG A 331 17.13 -6.59 -9.81
N ILE A 332 18.34 -6.26 -10.27
CA ILE A 332 19.55 -7.05 -10.03
C ILE A 332 20.41 -6.31 -9.01
N LEU A 333 20.67 -6.95 -7.87
CA LEU A 333 21.53 -6.43 -6.81
C LEU A 333 23.01 -6.53 -7.20
N ALA A 334 23.89 -5.90 -6.42
CA ALA A 334 25.33 -5.87 -6.69
C ALA A 334 25.98 -7.26 -6.69
N ASP A 335 25.43 -8.20 -5.92
CA ASP A 335 25.87 -9.59 -5.88
C ASP A 335 25.33 -10.45 -7.04
N GLY A 336 24.50 -9.86 -7.91
CA GLY A 336 23.88 -10.52 -9.07
C GLY A 336 22.57 -11.24 -8.76
N SER A 337 22.11 -11.22 -7.50
CA SER A 337 20.80 -11.78 -7.14
C SER A 337 19.65 -10.89 -7.64
N GLU A 338 18.51 -11.52 -7.90
CA GLU A 338 17.28 -10.80 -8.22
C GLU A 338 16.60 -10.29 -6.95
N SER A 339 15.95 -9.15 -7.05
CA SER A 339 15.09 -8.56 -6.02
C SER A 339 13.85 -7.96 -6.66
N VAL A 340 12.68 -8.27 -6.11
CA VAL A 340 11.39 -7.76 -6.58
C VAL A 340 10.95 -6.57 -5.74
N ARG A 341 10.48 -5.52 -6.41
CA ARG A 341 9.78 -4.39 -5.80
C ARG A 341 8.34 -4.33 -6.27
N LEU A 342 7.44 -4.08 -5.33
CA LEU A 342 6.02 -3.91 -5.60
C LEU A 342 5.64 -2.45 -5.35
N ILE A 343 5.04 -1.79 -6.32
CA ILE A 343 4.69 -0.37 -6.23
C ILE A 343 3.22 -0.21 -6.56
N ASP A 344 2.52 0.53 -5.71
CA ASP A 344 1.11 0.89 -5.88
C ASP A 344 1.00 2.43 -5.97
N TYR A 345 0.41 2.93 -7.05
CA TYR A 345 0.29 4.37 -7.26
C TYR A 345 -0.93 4.93 -6.53
N LYS A 346 -0.73 5.94 -5.69
CA LYS A 346 -1.79 6.61 -4.94
C LYS A 346 -1.95 8.06 -5.41
N THR A 347 -3.17 8.43 -5.83
CA THR A 347 -3.53 9.80 -6.26
C THR A 347 -4.27 10.61 -5.17
N GLY A 348 -4.54 9.99 -4.03
CA GLY A 348 -5.20 10.59 -2.87
C GLY A 348 -4.23 11.30 -1.93
N LYS A 349 -4.73 11.68 -0.74
CA LYS A 349 -3.90 12.27 0.32
C LYS A 349 -2.90 11.25 0.85
N VAL A 350 -1.75 11.72 1.32
CA VAL A 350 -0.73 10.91 2.00
C VAL A 350 -1.22 10.53 3.40
N PRO A 351 -1.39 9.23 3.72
CA PRO A 351 -1.73 8.77 5.07
C PRO A 351 -0.57 8.96 6.06
N SER A 352 -0.81 8.62 7.33
CA SER A 352 0.27 8.57 8.32
C SER A 352 1.29 7.46 8.01
N ILE A 353 2.50 7.57 8.56
CA ILE A 353 3.59 6.58 8.39
C ILE A 353 3.10 5.16 8.76
N LYS A 354 2.37 5.02 9.86
CA LYS A 354 1.80 3.73 10.28
C LYS A 354 0.83 3.16 9.25
N GLN A 355 -0.02 4.00 8.66
CA GLN A 355 -0.97 3.53 7.65
C GLN A 355 -0.25 3.07 6.37
N ILE A 356 0.79 3.79 5.94
CA ILE A 356 1.56 3.43 4.75
C ILE A 356 2.32 2.10 4.98
N PHE A 357 2.98 1.96 6.13
CA PHE A 357 3.78 0.76 6.43
C PHE A 357 2.93 -0.50 6.60
N ASN A 358 1.73 -0.37 7.20
CA ASN A 358 0.82 -1.49 7.47
C ASN A 358 -0.29 -1.61 6.43
N ASP A 359 -0.09 -1.06 5.23
CA ASP A 359 -1.06 -1.10 4.14
C ASP A 359 -1.35 -2.56 3.72
N LEU A 360 -2.63 -2.94 3.77
CA LEU A 360 -3.06 -4.31 3.51
C LEU A 360 -3.13 -4.64 2.00
N GLN A 361 -3.15 -3.64 1.12
CA GLN A 361 -3.11 -3.89 -0.31
C GLN A 361 -1.73 -4.41 -0.73
N LEU A 362 -0.66 -3.80 -0.22
CA LEU A 362 0.71 -4.31 -0.40
C LEU A 362 0.89 -5.72 0.17
N VAL A 363 0.34 -5.99 1.37
CA VAL A 363 0.32 -7.34 1.98
C VAL A 363 -0.36 -8.35 1.07
N CYS A 364 -1.48 -7.97 0.44
CA CYS A 364 -2.19 -8.83 -0.50
C CYS A 364 -1.38 -9.12 -1.77
N TYR A 365 -0.61 -8.15 -2.28
CA TYR A 365 0.27 -8.39 -3.43
C TYR A 365 1.37 -9.40 -3.09
N GLN A 366 1.99 -9.27 -1.92
CA GLN A 366 3.00 -10.22 -1.45
C GLN A 366 2.44 -11.64 -1.32
N LEU A 367 1.26 -11.79 -0.71
CA LEU A 367 0.54 -13.07 -0.63
C LEU A 367 0.12 -13.60 -2.01
N GLY A 368 -0.20 -12.68 -2.92
CA GLY A 368 -0.46 -12.93 -4.34
C GLY A 368 0.66 -13.69 -5.03
N LEU A 369 1.90 -13.25 -4.77
CA LEU A 369 3.12 -13.87 -5.32
C LEU A 369 3.56 -15.11 -4.53
N ALA A 370 3.31 -15.16 -3.22
CA ALA A 370 3.66 -16.29 -2.37
C ALA A 370 2.83 -17.54 -2.66
N PHE A 371 1.53 -17.39 -2.92
CA PHE A 371 0.59 -18.52 -3.03
C PHE A 371 -0.30 -18.47 -4.28
N PRO A 372 0.29 -18.44 -5.50
CA PRO A 372 -0.47 -18.37 -6.74
C PRO A 372 -1.43 -19.56 -6.92
N GLU A 373 -2.66 -19.28 -7.34
CA GLU A 373 -3.73 -20.27 -7.50
C GLU A 373 -3.35 -21.34 -8.54
N GLY A 374 -3.64 -22.62 -8.23
CA GLY A 374 -3.40 -23.75 -9.13
C GLY A 374 -1.94 -24.20 -9.27
N ARG A 375 -1.02 -23.67 -8.43
CA ARG A 375 0.40 -24.02 -8.45
C ARG A 375 0.82 -24.80 -7.20
N MET A 376 1.71 -24.20 -6.41
CA MET A 376 2.37 -24.78 -5.25
C MET A 376 1.67 -24.32 -3.97
N ARG A 377 1.86 -25.07 -2.88
CA ARG A 377 1.31 -24.76 -1.55
C ARG A 377 2.40 -24.91 -0.47
N GLY A 378 2.19 -24.26 0.67
CA GLY A 378 3.09 -24.30 1.83
C GLY A 378 4.54 -23.97 1.50
N ALA A 379 5.47 -24.68 2.14
CA ALA A 379 6.91 -24.43 2.01
C ALA A 379 7.44 -24.51 0.56
N VAL A 380 6.83 -25.34 -0.29
CA VAL A 380 7.22 -25.44 -1.71
C VAL A 380 6.88 -24.15 -2.46
N ALA A 381 5.73 -23.55 -2.16
CA ALA A 381 5.35 -22.27 -2.75
C ALA A 381 6.29 -21.14 -2.30
N LEU A 382 6.61 -21.11 -1.00
CA LEU A 382 7.52 -20.12 -0.42
C LEU A 382 8.95 -20.25 -0.95
N ALA A 383 9.43 -21.46 -1.21
CA ALA A 383 10.75 -21.67 -1.80
C ALA A 383 10.83 -21.21 -3.27
N ALA A 384 9.70 -21.18 -3.98
CA ALA A 384 9.61 -20.74 -5.37
C ALA A 384 9.11 -19.29 -5.51
N MET A 385 8.80 -18.63 -4.40
CA MET A 385 8.37 -17.23 -4.37
C MET A 385 9.53 -16.34 -4.84
N PRO A 386 9.28 -15.35 -5.71
CA PRO A 386 10.33 -14.40 -6.07
C PRO A 386 10.76 -13.59 -4.83
N PRO A 387 12.07 -13.28 -4.69
CA PRO A 387 12.60 -12.58 -3.52
C PRO A 387 12.11 -11.13 -3.50
N ILE A 388 11.10 -10.82 -2.70
CA ILE A 388 10.62 -9.46 -2.52
C ILE A 388 11.58 -8.70 -1.61
N GLY A 389 12.18 -7.62 -2.10
CA GLY A 389 13.00 -6.73 -1.28
C GLY A 389 12.15 -5.72 -0.51
N GLN A 390 11.15 -5.15 -1.17
CA GLN A 390 10.28 -4.11 -0.59
C GLN A 390 8.98 -3.91 -1.36
N SER A 391 7.96 -3.42 -0.66
CA SER A 391 6.67 -3.02 -1.22
C SER A 391 6.34 -1.58 -0.83
N GLU A 392 5.80 -0.77 -1.75
CA GLU A 392 5.77 0.68 -1.58
C GLU A 392 4.50 1.31 -2.14
N LEU A 393 3.99 2.30 -1.40
CA LEU A 393 3.00 3.22 -1.92
C LEU A 393 3.70 4.43 -2.55
N PHE A 394 3.29 4.80 -3.76
CA PHE A 394 3.77 5.99 -4.43
C PHE A 394 2.67 7.05 -4.51
N HIS A 395 2.68 7.98 -3.55
CA HIS A 395 1.77 9.13 -3.53
C HIS A 395 2.20 10.21 -4.53
N VAL A 396 1.89 9.97 -5.81
CA VAL A 396 2.39 10.75 -6.95
C VAL A 396 1.98 12.23 -6.90
N GLY A 397 0.92 12.59 -6.16
CA GLY A 397 0.49 13.99 -6.02
C GLY A 397 1.31 14.82 -5.05
N GLN A 398 2.14 14.20 -4.21
CA GLN A 398 2.86 14.90 -3.13
C GLN A 398 4.35 14.54 -3.08
N ASN A 399 4.72 13.36 -3.58
CA ASN A 399 6.06 12.83 -3.48
C ASN A 399 6.64 12.60 -4.88
N GLY A 400 7.96 12.76 -5.01
CA GLY A 400 8.72 12.49 -6.23
C GLY A 400 9.24 11.06 -6.33
N ALA A 401 9.10 10.26 -5.26
CA ALA A 401 9.53 8.87 -5.21
C ALA A 401 8.56 7.97 -4.40
N PRO A 402 8.54 6.66 -4.67
CA PRO A 402 7.87 5.65 -3.84
C PRO A 402 8.34 5.69 -2.38
N ALA A 403 7.39 5.45 -1.46
CA ALA A 403 7.62 5.39 -0.02
C ALA A 403 8.52 6.53 0.52
N GLN A 404 8.40 7.73 -0.07
CA GLN A 404 9.22 8.87 0.30
C GLN A 404 8.82 9.43 1.68
N SER A 405 9.84 9.70 2.49
CA SER A 405 9.76 10.54 3.69
C SER A 405 10.93 11.54 3.65
N TYR A 406 11.84 11.50 4.61
CA TYR A 406 13.07 12.32 4.63
C TYR A 406 14.05 12.00 3.49
N ALA A 407 13.89 10.84 2.85
CA ALA A 407 14.57 10.39 1.63
C ALA A 407 13.65 9.37 0.91
N PRO A 408 13.89 9.06 -0.38
CA PRO A 408 13.18 7.99 -1.11
C PRO A 408 13.28 6.65 -0.39
N GLU A 409 12.23 5.83 -0.46
CA GLU A 409 12.18 4.50 0.20
C GLU A 409 12.29 4.56 1.74
N GLY A 410 12.04 5.73 2.34
CA GLY A 410 12.15 5.92 3.79
C GLY A 410 11.09 5.19 4.62
N ILE A 411 9.97 4.78 4.01
CA ILE A 411 8.84 4.17 4.72
C ILE A 411 8.29 2.91 4.03
N PHE A 412 9.13 2.17 3.29
CA PHE A 412 8.72 0.95 2.59
C PHE A 412 8.19 -0.15 3.54
N GLN A 413 7.33 -1.03 3.02
CA GLN A 413 6.86 -2.23 3.70
C GLN A 413 7.83 -3.41 3.40
N PRO A 414 8.37 -4.09 4.43
CA PRO A 414 9.30 -5.20 4.24
C PRO A 414 8.60 -6.47 3.72
N PRO A 415 9.35 -7.48 3.26
CA PRO A 415 8.78 -8.74 2.86
C PRO A 415 8.08 -9.45 4.03
N LEU A 416 6.95 -10.11 3.77
CA LEU A 416 6.27 -11.01 4.72
C LEU A 416 7.06 -12.30 4.94
N PHE A 417 7.75 -12.77 3.91
CA PHE A 417 8.47 -14.03 3.89
C PHE A 417 9.92 -13.81 3.43
N THR A 418 10.86 -14.42 4.12
CA THR A 418 12.26 -14.51 3.68
C THR A 418 12.76 -15.94 3.87
N HIS A 419 13.62 -16.39 2.95
CA HIS A 419 14.24 -17.72 3.00
C HIS A 419 13.24 -18.90 3.17
N GLY A 420 12.05 -18.80 2.57
CA GLY A 420 11.02 -19.84 2.64
C GLY A 420 10.21 -19.88 3.95
N THR A 421 10.39 -18.90 4.83
CA THR A 421 9.74 -18.78 6.15
C THR A 421 9.15 -17.39 6.35
N LEU A 422 8.49 -17.12 7.48
CA LEU A 422 8.13 -15.75 7.84
C LEU A 422 9.40 -14.89 7.99
N ASN A 423 9.30 -13.61 7.65
CA ASN A 423 10.44 -12.70 7.75
C ASN A 423 10.91 -12.58 9.21
N ALA A 424 12.10 -13.12 9.48
CA ALA A 424 12.79 -13.08 10.77
C ALA A 424 13.97 -12.10 10.80
N GLU A 425 14.18 -11.35 9.71
CA GLU A 425 15.26 -10.38 9.63
C GLU A 425 15.01 -9.20 10.57
N PRO A 426 16.07 -8.57 11.09
CA PRO A 426 15.93 -7.34 11.86
C PRO A 426 15.32 -6.22 11.01
N PHE A 427 14.73 -5.23 11.67
CA PHE A 427 14.27 -4.02 11.01
C PHE A 427 15.44 -3.34 10.26
N THR A 428 15.26 -3.05 8.98
CA THR A 428 16.23 -2.30 8.16
C THR A 428 16.26 -0.84 8.61
N PRO A 429 17.36 -0.32 9.20
CA PRO A 429 17.45 1.08 9.57
C PRO A 429 17.36 1.98 8.35
N ARG A 430 16.74 3.14 8.48
CA ARG A 430 16.56 4.11 7.41
C ARG A 430 17.03 5.48 7.85
N PHE A 431 17.20 6.39 6.91
CA PHE A 431 17.46 7.77 7.22
C PHE A 431 16.30 8.32 8.08
N HIS A 432 16.63 8.94 9.23
CA HIS A 432 15.71 9.35 10.32
C HIS A 432 15.00 8.26 11.14
N TYR A 433 15.03 6.98 10.74
CA TYR A 433 14.33 5.92 11.46
C TYR A 433 15.27 4.76 11.79
N LYS A 434 15.68 4.65 13.06
CA LYS A 434 16.64 3.63 13.51
C LYS A 434 15.98 2.38 14.10
N ASP A 435 14.70 2.47 14.43
CA ASP A 435 13.90 1.39 14.99
C ASP A 435 12.49 1.34 14.36
N ALA A 436 11.79 0.23 14.61
CA ALA A 436 10.48 -0.04 14.02
C ALA A 436 9.31 0.68 14.72
N GLY A 437 9.52 1.35 15.86
CA GLY A 437 8.44 1.84 16.73
C GLY A 437 7.51 2.86 16.06
N ALA A 438 8.05 3.68 15.16
CA ALA A 438 7.27 4.64 14.36
C ALA A 438 6.35 3.97 13.32
N PHE A 439 6.64 2.72 12.95
CA PHE A 439 5.99 1.99 11.86
C PHE A 439 4.95 0.99 12.34
N LEU A 440 5.27 0.24 13.40
CA LEU A 440 4.45 -0.88 13.83
C LEU A 440 3.06 -0.43 14.31
N ASP A 441 2.04 -1.10 13.76
CA ASP A 441 0.66 -1.01 14.19
C ASP A 441 0.16 -2.43 14.48
N MET A 442 0.57 -2.98 15.61
CA MET A 442 0.22 -4.32 16.04
C MET A 442 0.09 -4.37 17.57
N PRO A 443 -0.78 -5.21 18.13
CA PRO A 443 -0.85 -5.39 19.56
C PRO A 443 0.44 -6.05 20.08
N THR A 444 0.76 -5.78 21.35
CA THR A 444 1.81 -6.48 22.08
C THR A 444 1.14 -7.57 22.94
N PRO A 445 1.28 -8.86 22.59
CA PRO A 445 0.66 -9.93 23.37
C PRO A 445 1.22 -9.99 24.80
N ASP A 446 0.34 -10.05 25.80
CA ASP A 446 0.75 -10.21 27.20
C ASP A 446 1.25 -11.64 27.46
N PRO A 447 2.54 -11.86 27.78
CA PRO A 447 3.09 -13.20 28.01
C PRO A 447 2.42 -13.97 29.18
N GLY A 448 1.75 -13.26 30.09
CA GLY A 448 1.07 -13.84 31.26
C GLY A 448 -0.35 -14.35 30.98
N ASN A 449 -0.95 -14.00 29.84
CA ASN A 449 -2.35 -14.29 29.54
C ASN A 449 -2.49 -15.07 28.21
N PRO A 450 -2.28 -16.40 28.22
CA PRO A 450 -2.42 -17.21 27.02
C PRO A 450 -3.88 -17.29 26.54
N PRO A 451 -4.13 -17.32 25.22
CA PRO A 451 -5.46 -17.59 24.69
C PRO A 451 -5.89 -19.03 24.99
N GLU A 452 -7.20 -19.29 24.94
CA GLU A 452 -7.76 -20.61 25.20
C GLU A 452 -7.15 -21.68 24.28
N GLY A 453 -6.79 -22.83 24.85
CA GLY A 453 -6.20 -23.95 24.12
C GLY A 453 -4.70 -23.82 23.80
N VAL A 454 -4.04 -22.73 24.21
CA VAL A 454 -2.60 -22.54 24.00
C VAL A 454 -1.84 -22.72 25.32
N GLU A 455 -0.86 -23.63 25.33
CA GLU A 455 -0.02 -23.83 26.50
C GLU A 455 0.86 -22.61 26.78
N ALA A 456 1.10 -22.33 28.07
CA ALA A 456 1.92 -21.18 28.49
C ALA A 456 3.37 -21.22 27.94
N GLY A 457 3.88 -22.39 27.55
CA GLY A 457 5.17 -22.54 26.88
C GLY A 457 5.14 -22.00 25.44
N ASP A 458 4.15 -22.45 24.65
CA ASP A 458 3.93 -21.97 23.27
C ASP A 458 3.62 -20.48 23.24
N TRP A 459 2.75 -20.03 24.16
CA TRP A 459 2.39 -18.62 24.23
C TRP A 459 3.58 -17.72 24.53
N ARG A 460 4.44 -18.08 25.50
CA ARG A 460 5.64 -17.30 25.79
C ARG A 460 6.60 -17.21 24.61
N ARG A 461 6.74 -18.28 23.82
CA ARG A 461 7.55 -18.25 22.59
C ARG A 461 6.94 -17.32 21.55
N PHE A 462 5.64 -17.41 21.33
CA PHE A 462 4.92 -16.54 20.40
C PHE A 462 5.01 -15.06 20.82
N SER A 463 4.70 -14.75 22.08
CA SER A 463 4.75 -13.38 22.61
C SER A 463 6.17 -12.79 22.64
N ALA A 464 7.21 -13.62 22.67
CA ALA A 464 8.60 -13.15 22.56
C ALA A 464 8.94 -12.57 21.18
N LEU A 465 8.11 -12.82 20.16
CA LEU A 465 8.25 -12.18 18.85
C LEU A 465 7.74 -10.73 18.84
N ALA A 466 7.15 -10.22 19.92
CA ALA A 466 6.65 -8.86 19.98
C ALA A 466 7.72 -7.83 19.58
N GLY A 467 7.34 -6.87 18.72
CA GLY A 467 8.24 -5.86 18.18
C GLY A 467 9.12 -6.31 16.99
N THR A 468 9.09 -7.59 16.61
CA THR A 468 9.86 -8.11 15.47
C THR A 468 9.09 -8.03 14.15
N GLN A 469 9.81 -8.14 13.02
CA GLN A 469 9.19 -8.28 11.70
C GLN A 469 8.36 -9.55 11.57
N THR A 470 8.71 -10.64 12.27
CA THR A 470 7.94 -11.88 12.27
C THR A 470 6.54 -11.68 12.85
N MET A 471 6.44 -11.01 14.00
CA MET A 471 5.14 -10.69 14.60
C MET A 471 4.34 -9.70 13.74
N TRP A 472 5.01 -8.75 13.10
CA TRP A 472 4.38 -7.84 12.15
C TRP A 472 3.79 -8.59 10.95
N ALA A 473 4.57 -9.47 10.31
CA ALA A 473 4.12 -10.26 9.17
C ALA A 473 2.92 -11.15 9.54
N LEU A 474 2.97 -11.82 10.70
CA LEU A 474 1.84 -12.59 11.23
C LEU A 474 0.62 -11.72 11.50
N THR A 475 0.79 -10.51 12.03
CA THR A 475 -0.31 -9.59 12.27
C THR A 475 -0.96 -9.18 10.95
N MET A 476 -0.16 -8.84 9.93
CA MET A 476 -0.67 -8.46 8.61
C MET A 476 -1.44 -9.62 7.96
N ILE A 477 -0.90 -10.83 8.01
CA ILE A 477 -1.57 -12.03 7.49
C ILE A 477 -2.86 -12.30 8.30
N ALA A 478 -2.84 -12.14 9.63
CA ALA A 478 -4.01 -12.30 10.48
C ALA A 478 -5.11 -11.31 10.12
N ARG A 479 -4.78 -10.05 9.77
CA ARG A 479 -5.75 -9.06 9.28
C ARG A 479 -6.43 -9.50 7.97
N VAL A 480 -5.70 -10.18 7.08
CA VAL A 480 -6.29 -10.76 5.86
C VAL A 480 -7.26 -11.89 6.19
N PHE A 481 -6.90 -12.80 7.11
CA PHE A 481 -7.83 -13.84 7.60
C PHE A 481 -9.04 -13.24 8.32
N TYR A 482 -8.85 -12.17 9.10
CA TYR A 482 -9.92 -11.45 9.76
C TYR A 482 -10.91 -10.91 8.74
N ALA A 483 -10.44 -10.27 7.66
CA ALA A 483 -11.29 -9.82 6.57
C ALA A 483 -12.05 -10.98 5.92
N GLY A 484 -11.37 -12.12 5.69
CA GLY A 484 -11.99 -13.35 5.19
C GLY A 484 -13.14 -13.84 6.06
N ALA A 485 -12.89 -13.99 7.36
CA ALA A 485 -13.87 -14.36 8.36
C ALA A 485 -15.03 -13.35 8.42
N ALA A 486 -14.72 -12.06 8.54
CA ALA A 486 -15.70 -10.98 8.64
C ALA A 486 -16.64 -10.91 7.42
N SER A 487 -16.13 -11.16 6.22
CA SER A 487 -16.93 -11.18 4.98
C SER A 487 -17.98 -12.29 4.95
N ARG A 488 -17.77 -13.34 5.75
CA ARG A 488 -18.62 -14.55 5.82
C ARG A 488 -19.49 -14.60 7.07
N SER A 489 -19.14 -13.83 8.10
CA SER A 489 -19.89 -13.76 9.35
C SER A 489 -21.35 -13.35 9.15
N ALA A 490 -22.27 -14.05 9.81
CA ALA A 490 -23.66 -13.60 9.98
C ALA A 490 -23.76 -12.56 11.10
N THR A 491 -22.97 -12.74 12.16
CA THR A 491 -22.86 -11.83 13.31
C THR A 491 -21.44 -11.31 13.44
N ILE A 492 -21.28 -10.00 13.66
CA ILE A 492 -19.95 -9.40 13.82
C ILE A 492 -19.91 -8.40 14.97
N THR A 493 -18.97 -8.59 15.88
CA THR A 493 -18.53 -7.55 16.81
C THR A 493 -17.48 -6.72 16.09
N ALA A 494 -17.90 -5.56 15.59
CA ALA A 494 -17.02 -4.71 14.80
C ALA A 494 -16.19 -3.77 15.69
N HIS A 495 -14.89 -3.76 15.46
CA HIS A 495 -13.94 -2.83 16.09
C HIS A 495 -13.36 -1.90 15.01
N PRO A 496 -14.11 -0.86 14.58
CA PRO A 496 -13.67 -0.02 13.49
C PRO A 496 -12.39 0.73 13.86
N GLN A 497 -11.50 0.86 12.89
CA GLN A 497 -10.23 1.55 13.08
C GLN A 497 -10.47 3.03 13.40
N PRO A 498 -9.77 3.63 14.38
CA PRO A 498 -9.97 5.03 14.76
C PRO A 498 -9.86 6.01 13.59
N THR A 499 -8.94 5.74 12.66
CA THR A 499 -8.75 6.52 11.43
C THR A 499 -9.97 6.44 10.52
N HIS A 500 -10.59 5.27 10.37
CA HIS A 500 -11.83 5.12 9.62
C HIS A 500 -12.98 5.86 10.30
N VAL A 501 -13.13 5.74 11.63
CA VAL A 501 -14.18 6.43 12.40
C VAL A 501 -14.11 7.95 12.24
N ALA A 502 -12.91 8.52 12.19
CA ALA A 502 -12.69 9.96 12.02
C ALA A 502 -13.24 10.50 10.70
N PHE A 503 -13.25 9.69 9.64
CA PHE A 503 -13.66 10.09 8.29
C PHE A 503 -14.84 9.27 7.73
N CYS A 504 -15.54 8.52 8.59
CA CYS A 504 -16.61 7.62 8.18
C CYS A 504 -17.76 8.41 7.55
N ARG A 505 -18.01 8.17 6.26
CA ARG A 505 -19.10 8.80 5.49
C ARG A 505 -20.49 8.30 5.90
N MET A 506 -20.54 7.11 6.50
CA MET A 506 -21.78 6.47 6.95
C MET A 506 -21.96 6.57 8.46
N LYS A 507 -21.37 7.58 9.12
CA LYS A 507 -21.42 7.68 10.59
C LYS A 507 -22.85 7.70 11.15
N GLN A 508 -23.83 8.16 10.37
CA GLN A 508 -25.25 8.17 10.75
C GLN A 508 -25.94 6.79 10.59
N SER A 509 -25.38 5.88 9.80
CA SER A 509 -26.00 4.59 9.46
C SER A 509 -25.19 3.38 9.95
N CYS A 510 -23.88 3.56 10.17
CA CYS A 510 -23.00 2.52 10.67
C CYS A 510 -22.96 2.57 12.20
N PRO A 511 -23.63 1.63 12.91
CA PRO A 511 -23.67 1.62 14.37
C PRO A 511 -22.28 1.45 15.00
N ALA A 512 -21.39 0.71 14.33
CA ALA A 512 -20.02 0.53 14.81
C ALA A 512 -19.23 1.85 14.83
N CYS A 513 -19.36 2.67 13.77
CA CYS A 513 -18.67 3.96 13.69
C CYS A 513 -19.35 5.08 14.48
N ALA A 514 -20.67 4.98 14.65
CA ALA A 514 -21.43 5.91 15.49
C ALA A 514 -21.14 5.70 16.98
N GLY A 515 -20.80 4.47 17.39
CA GLY A 515 -20.71 4.07 18.79
C GLY A 515 -22.08 3.93 19.47
N GLN A 516 -23.16 4.09 18.71
CA GLN A 516 -24.55 4.00 19.16
C GLN A 516 -25.43 3.48 18.02
N VAL A 517 -26.61 2.95 18.37
CA VAL A 517 -27.64 2.57 17.39
C VAL A 517 -28.76 3.58 17.50
N ASP A 518 -28.75 4.60 16.64
CA ASP A 518 -29.88 5.53 16.53
C ASP A 518 -30.99 4.84 15.73
N THR A 519 -31.83 4.05 16.42
CA THR A 519 -33.06 3.54 15.83
C THR A 519 -34.11 4.66 15.82
N ILE A 520 -34.90 4.76 14.74
CA ILE A 520 -35.98 5.76 14.56
C ILE A 520 -37.12 5.62 15.62
N PHE A 521 -37.01 4.72 16.60
CA PHE A 521 -38.06 4.41 17.57
C PHE A 521 -37.99 5.11 18.93
N GLU A 522 -37.10 6.06 19.18
CA GLU A 522 -37.13 6.85 20.42
C GLU A 522 -37.49 8.33 20.20
N THR A 523 -38.77 8.61 19.96
CA THR A 523 -39.40 9.82 20.52
C THR A 523 -40.07 9.47 21.83
N ARG A 524 -39.34 9.58 22.94
CA ARG A 524 -39.96 9.80 24.26
C ARG A 524 -40.14 11.30 24.44
N GLN A 525 -41.28 11.82 24.01
CA GLN A 525 -41.82 13.05 24.60
C GLN A 525 -42.52 12.66 25.90
N ALA A 526 -42.06 13.22 27.01
CA ALA A 526 -42.82 13.27 28.26
C ALA A 526 -43.58 14.60 28.33
#